data_AF-A0A550HNP9-F1
#
_entry.id   AF-A0A550HNP9-F1
#
_cell.length_a   1.000
_cell.length_b   1.000
_cell.length_c   1.000
_cell.angle_alpha   90.00
_cell.angle_beta   90.00
_cell.angle_gamma   90.00
#
_symmetry.space_group_name_H-M   'P 1'
#
loop_
_entity.id
_entity.type
_entity.pdbx_description
1 polymer ?
#
loop_
_entity_poly.entity_id
_entity_poly.type
_entity_poly.pdbx_seq_one_letter_code
_entity_poly.pdbx_strand_id
1 'polypeptide(L)'
;MNNQELEENIQKMIKDEKETVDHLGKTIKKMKNNVIKILMQIMLIDSLKHGKILEIILSILKTPTLEGSEIGEVAQNLKEHVEEEKIMMENFENLVDKVEDQRVRFLLENIITDEKRHHNIVERIAELVVDSETSDDAWWDFLYRYSRLTK
;
A
#
# COMPACT_ATOMS: atom_id res chain seq x y z
N MET A 1 -29.37 0.60 -3.08
CA MET A 1 -28.57 1.80 -2.82
C MET A 1 -28.38 2.49 -4.16
N ASN A 2 -28.78 3.76 -4.30
CA ASN A 2 -28.53 4.51 -5.54
C ASN A 2 -27.09 5.08 -5.54
N ASN A 3 -26.58 5.54 -6.68
CA ASN A 3 -25.19 6.04 -6.78
C ASN A 3 -24.92 7.27 -5.88
N GLN A 4 -25.94 8.10 -5.63
CA GLN A 4 -25.81 9.29 -4.78
C GLN A 4 -25.71 8.90 -3.29
N GLU A 5 -26.52 7.95 -2.85
CA GLU A 5 -26.50 7.37 -1.50
C GLU A 5 -25.18 6.62 -1.25
N LEU A 6 -24.65 5.94 -2.27
CA LEU A 6 -23.32 5.33 -2.22
C LEU A 6 -22.22 6.39 -2.07
N GLU A 7 -22.25 7.47 -2.86
CA GLU A 7 -21.28 8.56 -2.78
C GLU A 7 -21.31 9.23 -1.39
N GLU A 8 -22.50 9.56 -0.87
CA GLU A 8 -22.67 10.15 0.46
C GLU A 8 -22.12 9.23 1.57
N ASN A 9 -22.36 7.93 1.47
CA ASN A 9 -21.83 6.94 2.42
C ASN A 9 -20.30 6.86 2.35
N ILE A 10 -19.71 6.84 1.15
CA ILE A 10 -18.25 6.79 1.00
C ILE A 10 -17.61 8.08 1.53
N GLN A 11 -18.18 9.25 1.25
CA GLN A 11 -17.68 10.53 1.79
C GLN A 11 -17.68 10.54 3.31
N LYS A 12 -18.72 9.99 3.93
CA LYS A 12 -18.77 9.80 5.39
C LYS A 12 -17.66 8.86 5.87
N MET A 13 -17.45 7.72 5.22
CA MET A 13 -16.39 6.78 5.59
C MET A 13 -15.00 7.40 5.48
N ILE A 14 -14.74 8.23 4.47
CA ILE A 14 -13.47 8.99 4.36
C ILE A 14 -13.27 9.90 5.59
N LYS A 15 -14.34 10.55 6.04
CA LYS A 15 -14.30 11.39 7.23
C LYS A 15 -14.01 10.55 8.49
N ASP A 16 -14.68 9.42 8.63
CA ASP A 16 -14.51 8.52 9.78
C ASP A 16 -13.06 7.95 9.83
N GLU A 17 -12.46 7.62 8.69
CA GLU A 17 -11.04 7.20 8.61
C GLU A 17 -10.08 8.34 9.01
N LYS A 18 -10.33 9.58 8.56
CA LYS A 18 -9.54 10.75 8.94
C LYS A 18 -9.62 11.04 10.45
N GLU A 19 -10.82 10.96 11.02
CA GLU A 19 -11.01 11.12 12.47
C GLU A 19 -10.30 10.00 13.27
N THR A 20 -10.31 8.78 12.74
CA THR A 20 -9.59 7.64 13.34
C THR A 20 -8.08 7.88 13.35
N VAL A 21 -7.51 8.35 12.25
CA VAL A 21 -6.07 8.71 12.15
C VAL A 21 -5.70 9.76 13.20
N ASP A 22 -6.52 10.82 13.32
CA ASP A 22 -6.29 11.88 14.30
C ASP A 22 -6.34 11.37 15.75
N HIS A 23 -7.33 10.53 16.07
CA HIS A 23 -7.51 10.00 17.41
C HIS A 23 -6.41 8.99 17.78
N LEU A 24 -6.10 8.05 16.88
CA LEU A 24 -5.00 7.10 17.08
C LEU A 24 -3.67 7.84 17.20
N GLY A 25 -3.40 8.83 16.34
CA GLY A 25 -2.18 9.62 16.37
C GLY A 25 -1.97 10.35 17.70
N LYS A 26 -3.03 10.94 18.27
CA LYS A 26 -2.98 11.55 19.61
C LYS A 26 -2.72 10.52 20.71
N THR A 27 -3.28 9.32 20.59
CA THR A 27 -3.13 8.24 21.58
C THR A 27 -1.72 7.68 21.55
N ILE A 28 -1.19 7.37 20.37
CA ILE A 28 0.17 6.85 20.14
C ILE A 28 1.25 7.75 20.75
N LYS A 29 1.09 9.09 20.66
CA LYS A 29 2.02 10.07 21.24
C LYS A 29 2.19 9.93 22.76
N LYS A 30 1.18 9.40 23.46
CA LYS A 30 1.19 9.25 24.92
C LYS A 30 1.70 7.87 25.38
N MET A 31 1.91 6.93 24.45
CA MET A 31 2.28 5.56 24.77
C MET A 31 3.76 5.43 25.10
N LYS A 32 4.06 4.66 26.16
CA LYS A 32 5.43 4.32 26.57
C LYS A 32 5.88 2.92 26.14
N ASN A 33 4.95 1.99 25.94
CA ASN A 33 5.25 0.63 25.53
C ASN A 33 5.46 0.59 24.00
N ASN A 34 6.68 0.27 23.57
CA ASN A 34 7.06 0.27 22.15
C ASN A 34 6.30 -0.79 21.32
N VAL A 35 5.96 -1.94 21.91
CA VAL A 35 5.21 -2.99 21.20
C VAL A 35 3.79 -2.51 20.90
N ILE A 36 3.10 -1.97 21.92
CA ILE A 36 1.75 -1.41 21.73
C ILE A 36 1.80 -0.23 20.75
N LYS A 37 2.85 0.59 20.83
CA LYS A 37 3.04 1.73 19.92
C LYS A 37 3.14 1.29 18.46
N ILE A 38 3.91 0.25 18.15
CA ILE A 38 4.04 -0.30 16.80
C ILE A 38 2.69 -0.86 16.31
N LEU A 39 2.00 -1.66 17.12
CA LEU A 39 0.69 -2.21 16.75
C LEU A 39 -0.33 -1.12 16.44
N MET A 40 -0.34 -0.05 17.23
CA MET A 40 -1.23 1.09 17.01
C MET A 40 -0.82 1.92 15.78
N GLN A 41 0.49 2.01 15.48
CA GLN A 41 0.97 2.66 14.26
C GLN A 41 0.57 1.90 13.00
N ILE A 42 0.61 0.57 13.01
CA ILE A 42 0.13 -0.27 11.90
C ILE A 42 -1.35 0.03 11.62
N MET A 43 -2.20 0.02 12.66
CA MET A 43 -3.63 0.34 12.50
C MET A 43 -3.87 1.77 11.99
N LEU A 44 -3.04 2.74 12.40
CA LEU A 44 -3.11 4.10 11.87
C LEU A 44 -2.77 4.16 10.38
N ILE A 45 -1.74 3.42 9.95
CA ILE A 45 -1.35 3.31 8.53
C ILE A 45 -2.47 2.62 7.73
N ASP A 46 -3.13 1.60 8.29
CA ASP A 46 -4.28 0.97 7.65
C ASP A 46 -5.44 1.94 7.43
N SER A 47 -5.76 2.79 8.42
CA SER A 47 -6.79 3.83 8.24
C SER A 47 -6.44 4.84 7.15
N LEU A 48 -5.16 5.23 7.03
CA LEU A 48 -4.70 6.08 5.93
C LEU A 48 -4.88 5.38 4.56
N LYS A 49 -4.51 4.10 4.48
CA LYS A 49 -4.68 3.26 3.28
C LYS A 49 -6.15 3.17 2.87
N HIS A 50 -7.05 2.90 3.82
CA HIS A 50 -8.48 2.83 3.56
C HIS A 50 -9.05 4.16 3.07
N GLY A 51 -8.68 5.27 3.71
CA GLY A 51 -9.08 6.61 3.27
C GLY A 51 -8.70 6.87 1.82
N LYS A 52 -7.48 6.48 1.41
CA LYS A 52 -7.01 6.64 0.03
C LYS A 52 -7.80 5.77 -0.96
N ILE A 53 -8.09 4.51 -0.59
CA ILE A 53 -8.92 3.62 -1.42
C ILE A 53 -10.33 4.21 -1.61
N LEU A 54 -10.95 4.72 -0.55
CA LEU A 54 -12.28 5.33 -0.62
C LEU A 54 -12.30 6.59 -1.51
N GLU A 55 -11.25 7.41 -1.46
CA GLU A 55 -11.08 8.56 -2.37
C GLU A 55 -10.97 8.11 -3.84
N ILE A 56 -10.26 7.01 -4.12
CA ILE A 56 -10.17 6.42 -5.46
C ILE A 56 -11.54 5.88 -5.91
N ILE A 57 -12.29 5.19 -5.04
CA ILE A 57 -13.66 4.71 -5.36
C ILE A 57 -14.56 5.88 -5.76
N LEU A 58 -14.53 7.00 -5.03
CA LEU A 58 -15.29 8.21 -5.42
C LEU A 58 -14.90 8.74 -6.79
N SER A 59 -13.61 8.64 -7.14
CA SER A 59 -13.10 9.10 -8.44
C SER A 59 -13.62 8.20 -9.56
N ILE A 60 -13.60 6.87 -9.36
CA ILE A 60 -14.14 5.89 -10.31
C ILE A 60 -15.65 6.06 -10.53
N LEU A 61 -16.41 6.37 -9.47
CA LEU A 61 -17.86 6.62 -9.59
C LEU A 61 -18.18 7.86 -10.44
N LYS A 62 -17.25 8.82 -10.54
CA LYS A 62 -17.39 10.06 -11.33
C LYS A 62 -16.87 9.89 -12.76
N THR A 63 -15.74 9.21 -12.91
CA THR A 63 -15.09 8.93 -14.20
C THR A 63 -14.73 7.44 -14.24
N PRO A 64 -15.51 6.61 -14.96
CA PRO A 64 -15.35 5.15 -14.95
C PRO A 64 -14.05 4.65 -15.61
N THR A 65 -13.47 5.46 -16.51
CA THR A 65 -12.27 5.12 -17.26
C THR A 65 -11.03 5.55 -16.49
N LEU A 66 -10.04 4.66 -16.42
CA LEU A 66 -8.69 4.99 -15.96
C LEU A 66 -8.02 5.81 -17.07
N GLU A 67 -8.15 7.15 -17.05
CA GLU A 67 -7.40 8.01 -17.96
C GLU A 67 -5.91 8.00 -17.60
N GLY A 68 -5.04 7.60 -18.53
CA GLY A 68 -3.61 7.91 -18.46
C GLY A 68 -2.70 6.89 -19.11
N SER A 69 -2.12 7.25 -20.25
CA SER A 69 -0.86 6.63 -20.70
C SER A 69 0.27 7.26 -19.88
N GLU A 70 0.62 6.70 -18.73
CA GLU A 70 1.77 7.11 -17.92
C GLU A 70 3.09 6.67 -18.60
N ILE A 71 3.37 7.18 -19.81
CA ILE A 71 4.43 6.62 -20.64
C ILE A 71 5.73 7.40 -20.48
N GLY A 72 6.76 6.67 -20.03
CA GLY A 72 8.14 7.11 -19.97
C GLY A 72 8.64 7.28 -18.54
N GLU A 73 8.29 8.40 -17.90
CA GLU A 73 8.82 8.78 -16.59
C GLU A 73 8.34 7.86 -15.46
N VAL A 74 7.07 7.46 -15.47
CA VAL A 74 6.53 6.54 -14.45
C VAL A 74 7.14 5.15 -14.58
N ALA A 75 7.23 4.62 -15.81
CA ALA A 75 7.89 3.34 -16.06
C ALA A 75 9.37 3.34 -15.64
N GLN A 76 10.09 4.45 -15.87
CA GLN A 76 11.48 4.59 -15.46
C GLN A 76 11.60 4.64 -13.93
N ASN A 77 10.78 5.45 -13.25
CA ASN A 77 10.77 5.53 -11.80
C ASN A 77 10.43 4.19 -11.15
N LEU A 78 9.49 3.43 -11.71
CA LEU A 78 9.14 2.10 -11.21
C LEU A 78 10.30 1.11 -11.37
N LYS A 79 11.01 1.14 -12.51
CA LYS A 79 12.20 0.30 -12.71
C LYS A 79 13.33 0.64 -11.73
N GLU A 80 13.55 1.93 -11.49
CA GLU A 80 14.51 2.37 -10.48
C GLU A 80 14.12 1.88 -9.09
N HIS A 81 12.82 1.93 -8.76
CA HIS A 81 12.32 1.43 -7.49
C HIS A 81 12.53 -0.09 -7.30
N VAL A 82 12.33 -0.90 -8.35
CA VAL A 82 12.60 -2.34 -8.34
C VAL A 82 14.07 -2.64 -7.98
N GLU A 83 15.01 -1.87 -8.53
CA GLU A 83 16.44 -2.02 -8.21
C GLU A 83 16.78 -1.54 -6.80
N GLU A 84 16.18 -0.44 -6.34
CA GLU A 84 16.33 0.06 -4.95
C GLU A 84 15.84 -0.98 -3.93
N GLU A 85 14.69 -1.59 -4.17
CA GLU A 85 14.12 -2.63 -3.31
C GLU A 85 15.03 -3.86 -3.23
N LYS A 86 15.65 -4.26 -4.34
CA LYS A 86 16.59 -5.39 -4.35
C LYS A 86 17.80 -5.13 -3.45
N ILE A 87 18.40 -3.94 -3.55
CA ILE A 87 19.51 -3.53 -2.69
C ILE A 87 19.06 -3.49 -1.22
N MET A 88 17.86 -2.97 -0.97
CA MET A 88 17.28 -2.90 0.37
C MET A 88 17.06 -4.30 0.97
N MET A 89 16.53 -5.26 0.20
CA MET A 89 16.36 -6.65 0.64
C MET A 89 17.69 -7.30 1.01
N GLU A 90 18.73 -7.15 0.19
CA GLU A 90 20.08 -7.67 0.49
C GLU A 90 20.62 -7.08 1.80
N ASN A 91 20.39 -5.80 2.06
CA ASN A 91 20.77 -5.15 3.30
C ASN A 91 20.02 -5.71 4.51
N PHE A 92 18.71 -5.97 4.38
CA PHE A 92 17.91 -6.57 5.45
C PHE A 92 18.32 -8.02 5.75
N GLU A 93 18.57 -8.84 4.72
CA GLU A 93 19.01 -10.23 4.88
C GLU A 93 20.37 -10.28 5.60
N ASN A 94 21.33 -9.45 5.16
CA ASN A 94 22.64 -9.31 5.83
C ASN A 94 22.53 -8.84 7.29
N LEU A 95 21.53 -8.01 7.60
CA LEU A 95 21.29 -7.53 8.96
C LEU A 95 20.70 -8.62 9.84
N VAL A 96 19.71 -9.38 9.33
CA VAL A 96 19.08 -10.51 10.02
C VAL A 96 20.11 -11.54 10.47
N ASP A 97 21.09 -11.86 9.62
CA ASP A 97 22.16 -12.81 9.93
C ASP A 97 23.02 -12.39 11.12
N LYS A 98 23.20 -11.08 11.32
CA LYS A 98 24.06 -10.50 12.36
C LYS A 98 23.32 -10.19 13.66
N VAL A 99 21.98 -10.24 13.67
CA VAL A 99 21.17 -9.87 14.84
C VAL A 99 20.99 -11.07 15.77
N GLU A 100 21.47 -10.94 17.02
CA GLU A 100 21.29 -11.95 18.06
C GLU A 100 19.92 -11.87 18.75
N ASP A 101 19.33 -10.67 18.87
CA ASP A 101 18.02 -10.48 19.53
C ASP A 101 16.89 -11.04 18.66
N GLN A 102 16.29 -12.15 19.11
CA GLN A 102 15.23 -12.84 18.38
C GLN A 102 13.99 -11.96 18.11
N ARG A 103 13.71 -10.96 18.95
CA ARG A 103 12.56 -10.05 18.75
C ARG A 103 12.85 -9.08 17.62
N VAL A 104 14.08 -8.57 17.56
CA VAL A 104 14.53 -7.68 16.47
C VAL A 104 14.59 -8.46 15.17
N ARG A 105 15.17 -9.67 15.20
CA ARG A 105 15.19 -10.59 14.06
C ARG A 105 13.79 -10.83 13.50
N PHE A 106 12.83 -11.19 14.36
CA PHE A 106 11.44 -11.39 13.97
C PHE A 106 10.86 -10.17 13.25
N LEU A 107 11.05 -8.95 13.78
CA LEU A 107 10.55 -7.74 13.14
C LEU A 107 11.19 -7.49 11.76
N LEU A 108 12.50 -7.74 11.62
CA LEU A 108 13.20 -7.61 10.33
C LEU A 108 12.73 -8.66 9.31
N GLU A 109 12.49 -9.89 9.72
CA GLU A 109 11.96 -10.95 8.85
C GLU A 109 10.55 -10.63 8.34
N ASN A 110 9.71 -9.98 9.17
CA ASN A 110 8.41 -9.48 8.72
C ASN A 110 8.57 -8.38 7.65
N ILE A 111 9.49 -7.43 7.85
CA ILE A 111 9.79 -6.40 6.84
C ILE A 111 10.23 -7.06 5.53
N ILE A 112 11.18 -8.00 5.56
CA ILE A 112 11.64 -8.72 4.36
C ILE A 112 10.48 -9.42 3.65
N THR A 113 9.55 -10.01 4.41
CA THR A 113 8.38 -10.69 3.84
C THR A 113 7.47 -9.71 3.12
N ASP A 114 7.26 -8.51 3.67
CA ASP A 114 6.45 -7.47 3.06
C ASP A 114 7.15 -6.86 1.84
N GLU A 115 8.45 -6.54 1.91
CA GLU A 115 9.22 -6.02 0.78
C GLU A 115 9.25 -7.02 -0.40
N LYS A 116 9.38 -8.33 -0.15
CA LYS A 116 9.29 -9.35 -1.20
C LYS A 116 7.94 -9.34 -1.92
N ARG A 117 6.86 -9.00 -1.21
CA ARG A 117 5.53 -8.87 -1.82
C ARG A 117 5.44 -7.58 -2.62
N HIS A 118 5.86 -6.45 -2.04
CA HIS A 118 5.91 -5.14 -2.71
C HIS A 118 6.69 -5.20 -4.02
N HIS A 119 7.85 -5.84 -4.01
CA HIS A 119 8.68 -6.03 -5.19
C HIS A 119 7.97 -6.69 -6.36
N ASN A 120 7.30 -7.82 -6.13
CA ASN A 120 6.55 -8.51 -7.17
C ASN A 120 5.39 -7.67 -7.73
N ILE A 121 4.81 -6.78 -6.91
CA ILE A 121 3.72 -5.89 -7.31
C ILE A 121 4.27 -4.76 -8.18
N VAL A 122 5.33 -4.10 -7.72
CA VAL A 122 5.95 -2.97 -8.44
C VAL A 122 6.52 -3.45 -9.78
N GLU A 123 7.18 -4.60 -9.82
CA GLU A 123 7.66 -5.22 -11.06
C GLU A 123 6.50 -5.43 -12.04
N ARG A 124 5.38 -5.99 -11.55
CA ARG A 124 4.20 -6.22 -12.40
C ARG A 124 3.53 -4.93 -12.86
N ILE A 125 3.50 -3.89 -12.03
CA ILE A 125 3.01 -2.57 -12.44
C ILE A 125 3.92 -2.01 -13.54
N ALA A 126 5.25 -2.09 -13.37
CA ALA A 126 6.21 -1.59 -14.35
C ALA A 126 6.05 -2.27 -15.73
N GLU A 127 5.75 -3.58 -15.76
CA GLU A 127 5.42 -4.30 -16.99
C GLU A 127 4.15 -3.75 -17.66
N LEU A 128 3.07 -3.60 -16.88
CA LEU A 128 1.77 -3.14 -17.40
C LEU A 128 1.80 -1.68 -17.89
N VAL A 129 2.57 -0.80 -17.24
CA VAL A 129 2.71 0.61 -17.65
C VAL A 129 3.46 0.76 -18.98
N VAL A 130 4.42 -0.12 -19.27
CA VAL A 130 5.22 -0.06 -20.51
C VAL A 130 4.46 -0.64 -21.70
N ASP A 131 3.54 -1.57 -21.46
CA ASP A 131 2.73 -2.17 -22.50
C ASP A 131 1.62 -1.21 -22.97
N SER A 132 1.80 -0.66 -24.18
CA SER A 132 0.86 0.26 -24.82
C SER A 132 -0.48 -0.37 -25.17
N GLU A 133 -0.60 -1.70 -25.09
CA GLU A 133 -1.85 -2.45 -25.32
C GLU A 133 -2.56 -2.82 -24.01
N THR A 134 -2.04 -2.44 -22.84
CA THR A 134 -2.70 -2.71 -21.55
C THR A 134 -4.07 -2.05 -21.50
N SER A 135 -5.11 -2.89 -21.36
CA SER A 135 -6.50 -2.45 -21.21
C SER A 135 -6.87 -2.17 -19.76
N ASP A 136 -7.95 -1.41 -19.54
CA ASP A 136 -8.56 -1.21 -18.22
C ASP A 136 -8.87 -2.55 -17.53
N ASP A 137 -9.34 -3.56 -18.28
CA ASP A 137 -9.62 -4.90 -17.73
C ASP A 137 -8.36 -5.59 -17.19
N ALA A 138 -7.19 -5.39 -17.81
CA ALA A 138 -5.93 -5.94 -17.33
C ALA A 138 -5.51 -5.29 -15.99
N TRP A 139 -5.76 -3.98 -15.83
CA TRP A 139 -5.56 -3.27 -14.56
C TRP A 139 -6.48 -3.78 -13.46
N TRP A 140 -7.77 -3.97 -13.76
CA TRP A 140 -8.74 -4.51 -12.81
C TRP A 140 -8.43 -5.94 -12.39
N ASP A 141 -8.04 -6.79 -13.34
CA ASP A 141 -7.66 -8.17 -13.06
C ASP A 141 -6.37 -8.25 -12.22
N PHE A 142 -5.39 -7.39 -12.50
CA PHE A 142 -4.19 -7.27 -11.66
C PHE A 142 -4.55 -6.85 -10.23
N LEU A 143 -5.36 -5.79 -10.06
CA LEU A 143 -5.80 -5.32 -8.75
C LEU A 143 -6.57 -6.41 -7.98
N TYR A 144 -7.45 -7.15 -8.67
CA TYR A 144 -8.19 -8.25 -8.08
C TYR A 144 -7.27 -9.38 -7.59
N ARG A 145 -6.31 -9.79 -8.43
CA ARG A 145 -5.31 -10.82 -8.07
C ARG A 145 -4.47 -10.37 -6.87
N TYR A 146 -4.03 -9.11 -6.84
CA TYR A 146 -3.26 -8.56 -5.73
C TYR A 146 -4.04 -8.61 -4.41
N SER A 147 -5.30 -8.19 -4.39
CA SER A 147 -6.13 -8.18 -3.18
C SER A 147 -6.28 -9.57 -2.52
N ARG A 148 -5.98 -10.64 -3.25
CA ARG A 148 -6.06 -12.04 -2.80
C ARG A 148 -4.70 -12.68 -2.48
N LEU A 149 -3.58 -12.03 -2.83
CA LEU A 149 -2.22 -12.48 -2.48
C LEU A 149 -1.84 -12.14 -1.02
N THR A 150 -2.72 -11.46 -0.28
CA THR A 150 -2.59 -11.11 1.14
C THR A 150 -3.17 -12.16 2.09
N LYS A 151 -3.59 -13.32 1.59
CA LYS A 151 -4.08 -14.46 2.39
C LYS A 151 -3.00 -15.51 2.66
#